data_AF-A0A3M1ZWZ8-F1
#
_entry.id   AF-A0A3M1ZWZ8-F1
#
_cell.length_a   1.000
_cell.length_b   1.000
_cell.length_c   1.000
_cell.angle_alpha   90.00
_cell.angle_beta   90.00
_cell.angle_gamma   90.00
#
_symmetry.space_group_name_H-M   'P 1'
#
loop_
_entity.id
_entity.type
_entity.pdbx_description
1 polymer ?
#
loop_
_entity_poly.entity_id
_entity_poly.type
_entity_poly.pdbx_seq_one_letter_code
_entity_poly.pdbx_strand_id
1 'polypeptide(L)'
;MNDIICQPPKEMSMKPGDHQKITKRAIDLYHLHCPGPFSRHLNRYAEEVIEGSKEADTTPLTVRATNWHFYPANDRLAPIKTKLLGFMPITIYPTSDHILKRRIEELKKEISKGISEDVFNLVGRILHHIQDMSTPAHAVPVYHGLDVLDLVEDELNVRDSFEEYSEENIDTVLDTIIVDHAHFEATTEAPLSPDALYEHAAQRTLKTLYGPHQGFQAKVDGVSSHIGWDSYWRPWSSDRTDEASLYGFGSYGPLGHAFGKNHVLVGQVHYEVPPQACSQLYRKQLSCMVLDSLRALAFVQQTTGL
;
A
#
# COMPACT_ATOMS: atom_id res chain seq x y z
N MET A 1 -26.50 23.72 22.46
CA MET A 1 -26.57 22.68 21.42
C MET A 1 -25.65 23.17 20.32
N ASN A 2 -24.41 22.69 20.31
CA ASN A 2 -23.48 22.95 19.21
C ASN A 2 -23.35 21.63 18.47
N ASP A 3 -23.81 21.61 17.23
CA ASP A 3 -23.74 20.48 16.33
C ASP A 3 -22.28 20.14 16.08
N ILE A 4 -21.84 19.00 16.64
CA ILE A 4 -20.57 18.38 16.27
C ILE A 4 -20.80 17.80 14.88
N ILE A 5 -20.37 18.54 13.86
CA ILE A 5 -20.21 18.02 12.51
C ILE A 5 -19.08 16.98 12.59
N CYS A 6 -19.45 15.71 12.74
CA CYS A 6 -18.53 14.59 12.56
C CYS A 6 -18.02 14.64 11.12
N GLN A 7 -16.82 15.16 10.92
CA GLN A 7 -16.10 14.92 9.68
C GLN A 7 -15.89 13.41 9.53
N PRO A 8 -16.03 12.85 8.32
CA PRO A 8 -15.75 11.44 8.09
C PRO A 8 -14.32 11.11 8.52
N PRO A 9 -14.07 9.91 9.07
CA PRO A 9 -12.75 9.49 9.51
C PRO A 9 -11.74 9.55 8.35
N LYS A 10 -10.63 10.27 8.57
CA LYS A 10 -9.53 10.44 7.62
C LYS A 10 -8.84 9.09 7.35
N GLU A 11 -8.43 8.89 6.09
CA GLU A 11 -7.95 7.63 5.46
C GLU A 11 -6.70 7.01 6.11
N MET A 12 -6.54 5.67 6.07
CA MET A 12 -5.56 4.85 6.83
C MET A 12 -4.78 3.85 5.96
N SER A 13 -4.46 4.27 4.75
CA SER A 13 -3.78 3.51 3.70
C SER A 13 -3.40 4.50 2.61
N MET A 14 -2.68 4.03 1.58
CA MET A 14 -2.62 4.78 0.33
C MET A 14 -4.04 5.22 -0.03
N LYS A 15 -4.19 6.50 -0.37
CA LYS A 15 -5.53 7.10 -0.45
C LYS A 15 -6.41 6.27 -1.37
N PRO A 16 -7.69 6.05 -1.06
CA PRO A 16 -8.55 5.22 -1.90
C PRO A 16 -8.61 5.74 -3.35
N GLY A 17 -8.46 7.06 -3.55
CA GLY A 17 -8.33 7.66 -4.88
C GLY A 17 -7.05 7.27 -5.64
N ASP A 18 -5.93 7.02 -4.95
CA ASP A 18 -4.68 6.59 -5.56
C ASP A 18 -4.76 5.14 -6.06
N HIS A 19 -5.34 4.24 -5.25
CA HIS A 19 -5.65 2.87 -5.67
C HIS A 19 -6.51 2.84 -6.93
N GLN A 20 -7.53 3.71 -7.00
CA GLN A 20 -8.39 3.84 -8.16
C GLN A 20 -7.61 4.28 -9.41
N LYS A 21 -6.75 5.28 -9.29
CA LYS A 21 -5.93 5.79 -10.40
C LYS A 21 -4.95 4.73 -10.90
N ILE A 22 -4.25 4.03 -10.00
CA ILE A 22 -3.33 2.94 -10.34
C ILE A 22 -4.07 1.81 -11.04
N THR A 23 -5.20 1.39 -10.47
CA THR A 23 -6.05 0.31 -11.01
C THR A 23 -6.57 0.67 -12.40
N LYS A 24 -7.08 1.90 -12.58
CA LYS A 24 -7.50 2.39 -13.89
C LYS A 24 -6.35 2.35 -14.89
N ARG A 25 -5.16 2.82 -14.50
CA ARG A 25 -3.97 2.82 -15.38
C ARG A 25 -3.58 1.40 -15.80
N ALA A 26 -3.65 0.43 -14.88
CA ALA A 26 -3.39 -0.97 -15.18
C ALA A 26 -4.43 -1.54 -16.16
N ILE A 27 -5.72 -1.25 -15.99
CA ILE A 27 -6.78 -1.66 -16.92
C ILE A 27 -6.54 -1.07 -18.32
N ASP A 28 -6.24 0.22 -18.41
CA ASP A 28 -5.98 0.91 -19.68
C ASP A 28 -4.80 0.25 -20.43
N LEU A 29 -3.70 -0.04 -19.72
CA LEU A 29 -2.53 -0.73 -20.28
C LEU A 29 -2.85 -2.17 -20.68
N TYR A 30 -3.62 -2.90 -19.87
CA TYR A 30 -4.04 -4.26 -20.18
C TYR A 30 -4.87 -4.31 -21.46
N HIS A 31 -5.83 -3.40 -21.59
CA HIS A 31 -6.66 -3.29 -22.78
C HIS A 31 -5.86 -2.94 -24.03
N LEU A 32 -4.90 -2.02 -23.91
CA LEU A 32 -4.03 -1.61 -25.00
C LEU A 32 -3.21 -2.77 -25.56
N HIS A 33 -2.69 -3.66 -24.71
CA HIS A 33 -1.73 -4.70 -25.11
C HIS A 33 -2.31 -6.11 -25.24
N CYS A 34 -3.48 -6.39 -24.66
CA CYS A 34 -4.12 -7.70 -24.69
C CYS A 34 -5.59 -7.62 -25.17
N PRO A 35 -5.85 -7.25 -26.44
CA PRO A 35 -7.21 -7.20 -26.96
C PRO A 35 -7.78 -8.62 -27.09
N GLY A 36 -8.73 -8.98 -26.23
CA GLY A 36 -9.29 -10.33 -26.16
C GLY A 36 -10.65 -10.40 -25.43
N PRO A 37 -11.26 -11.59 -25.30
CA PRO A 37 -12.50 -11.78 -24.55
C PRO A 37 -12.39 -11.28 -23.11
N PHE A 38 -11.33 -11.65 -22.39
CA PHE A 38 -11.07 -11.13 -21.06
C PHE A 38 -11.02 -9.60 -21.02
N SER A 39 -10.24 -8.97 -21.90
CA SER A 39 -10.15 -7.50 -21.94
C SER A 39 -11.48 -6.81 -22.23
N ARG A 40 -12.36 -7.41 -23.04
CA ARG A 40 -13.73 -6.87 -23.23
C ARG A 40 -14.57 -6.94 -21.96
N HIS A 41 -14.46 -8.03 -21.19
CA HIS A 41 -15.12 -8.12 -19.89
C HIS A 41 -14.51 -7.14 -18.90
N LEU A 42 -13.18 -7.05 -18.82
CA LEU A 42 -12.48 -6.11 -17.97
C LEU A 42 -12.90 -4.66 -18.24
N ASN A 43 -13.01 -4.26 -19.51
CA ASN A 43 -13.51 -2.93 -19.86
C ASN A 43 -14.99 -2.73 -19.50
N ARG A 44 -15.82 -3.76 -19.72
CA ARG A 44 -17.25 -3.70 -19.36
C ARG A 44 -17.44 -3.50 -17.87
N TYR A 45 -16.60 -4.12 -17.05
CA TYR A 45 -16.67 -4.11 -15.60
C TYR A 45 -15.54 -3.29 -14.95
N ALA A 46 -15.02 -2.29 -15.66
CA ALA A 46 -13.87 -1.52 -15.19
C ALA A 46 -14.19 -0.73 -13.92
N GLU A 47 -15.41 -0.20 -13.82
CA GLU A 47 -15.88 0.57 -12.67
C GLU A 47 -15.91 -0.30 -11.41
N GLU A 48 -16.30 -1.57 -11.51
CA GLU A 48 -16.36 -2.52 -10.40
C GLU A 48 -14.95 -2.85 -9.88
N VAL A 49 -13.96 -3.01 -10.77
CA VAL A 49 -12.56 -3.19 -10.36
C VAL A 49 -12.04 -1.92 -9.68
N ILE A 50 -12.33 -0.75 -10.24
CA ILE A 50 -11.87 0.54 -9.73
C ILE A 50 -12.51 0.82 -8.36
N GLU A 51 -13.83 0.75 -8.22
CA GLU A 51 -14.51 0.93 -6.93
C GLU A 51 -14.11 -0.17 -5.93
N GLY A 52 -13.96 -1.42 -6.38
CA GLY A 52 -13.46 -2.51 -5.53
C GLY A 52 -12.08 -2.21 -4.92
N SER A 53 -11.19 -1.56 -5.66
CA SER A 53 -9.86 -1.14 -5.17
C SER A 53 -9.90 -0.04 -4.09
N LYS A 54 -11.00 0.70 -4.00
CA LYS A 54 -11.28 1.67 -2.94
C LYS A 54 -12.08 1.06 -1.79
N GLU A 55 -12.99 0.12 -2.06
CA GLU A 55 -13.91 -0.43 -1.07
C GLU A 55 -13.20 -1.11 0.11
N ALA A 56 -12.03 -1.70 -0.15
CA ALA A 56 -11.18 -2.26 0.90
C ALA A 56 -10.87 -1.27 2.04
N ASP A 57 -10.84 0.03 1.74
CA ASP A 57 -10.58 1.12 2.70
C ASP A 57 -11.83 1.84 3.22
N THR A 58 -13.02 1.51 2.71
CA THR A 58 -14.20 2.38 2.92
C THR A 58 -15.39 1.68 3.53
N THR A 59 -15.58 0.36 3.35
CA THR A 59 -16.79 -0.31 3.85
C THR A 59 -16.60 -1.79 4.23
N PRO A 60 -17.24 -2.26 5.32
CA PRO A 60 -17.80 -1.52 6.46
C PRO A 60 -16.71 -0.91 7.36
N LEU A 61 -17.01 0.22 8.02
CA LEU A 61 -16.09 0.92 8.95
C LEU A 61 -15.54 0.01 10.06
N THR A 62 -16.32 -0.96 10.52
CA THR A 62 -15.90 -1.94 11.53
C THR A 62 -14.86 -2.92 11.01
N VAL A 63 -14.93 -3.31 9.74
CA VAL A 63 -13.91 -4.13 9.08
C VAL A 63 -12.62 -3.32 8.97
N ARG A 64 -12.70 -2.05 8.58
CA ARG A 64 -11.54 -1.15 8.48
C ARG A 64 -10.86 -0.88 9.82
N ALA A 65 -11.62 -0.69 10.90
CA ALA A 65 -11.06 -0.48 12.24
C ALA A 65 -10.34 -1.73 12.79
N THR A 66 -10.60 -2.91 12.21
CA THR A 66 -10.12 -4.21 12.70
C THR A 66 -9.29 -4.99 11.69
N ASN A 67 -9.09 -4.50 10.47
CA ASN A 67 -8.25 -5.12 9.45
C ASN A 67 -7.38 -4.00 8.89
N TRP A 68 -6.12 -3.99 9.31
CA TRP A 68 -5.13 -3.04 8.82
C TRP A 68 -4.33 -3.69 7.70
N HIS A 69 -3.67 -2.86 6.90
CA HIS A 69 -3.12 -3.30 5.61
C HIS A 69 -1.60 -3.44 5.62
N PHE A 70 -1.03 -3.85 6.75
CA PHE A 70 0.40 -4.05 6.87
C PHE A 70 0.86 -5.42 6.36
N TYR A 71 2.14 -5.51 6.02
CA TYR A 71 2.81 -6.76 5.71
C TYR A 71 3.12 -7.55 6.99
N PRO A 72 2.98 -8.90 7.03
CA PRO A 72 3.41 -9.73 8.17
C PRO A 72 4.94 -9.81 8.31
N ALA A 73 5.59 -8.69 8.65
CA ALA A 73 7.05 -8.58 8.68
C ALA A 73 7.72 -9.36 9.82
N ASN A 74 6.97 -9.74 10.85
CA ASN A 74 7.47 -10.49 12.00
C ASN A 74 6.31 -11.17 12.76
N ASP A 75 6.64 -12.15 13.60
CA ASP A 75 5.66 -12.93 14.37
C ASP A 75 4.91 -12.13 15.45
N ARG A 76 5.36 -10.91 15.79
CA ARG A 76 4.68 -10.06 16.78
C ARG A 76 3.49 -9.30 16.22
N LEU A 77 3.42 -9.10 14.90
CA LEU A 77 2.26 -8.53 14.21
C LEU A 77 1.10 -9.55 14.12
N ALA A 78 0.69 -10.05 15.28
CA ALA A 78 -0.37 -11.02 15.45
C ALA A 78 -1.71 -10.32 15.75
N PRO A 79 -2.84 -11.02 15.60
CA PRO A 79 -4.15 -10.46 15.94
C PRO A 79 -4.22 -9.96 17.39
N ILE A 80 -4.62 -8.71 17.56
CA ILE A 80 -4.67 -8.00 18.84
C ILE A 80 -6.10 -8.08 19.38
N LYS A 81 -6.28 -8.68 20.55
CA LYS A 81 -7.56 -8.71 21.25
C LYS A 81 -7.67 -7.51 22.17
N THR A 82 -8.66 -6.65 21.93
CA THR A 82 -8.86 -5.42 22.69
C THR A 82 -10.35 -5.13 22.89
N LYS A 83 -10.70 -3.96 23.45
CA LYS A 83 -12.06 -3.50 23.62
C LYS A 83 -12.29 -2.16 22.92
N LEU A 84 -13.23 -2.13 21.98
CA LEU A 84 -13.74 -0.89 21.43
C LEU A 84 -14.62 -0.17 22.47
N LEU A 85 -14.44 1.14 22.63
CA LEU A 85 -15.14 1.97 23.62
C LEU A 85 -15.04 1.44 25.08
N GLY A 86 -13.99 0.68 25.39
CA GLY A 86 -13.74 0.13 26.74
C GLY A 86 -14.57 -1.09 27.15
N PHE A 87 -15.57 -1.51 26.37
CA PHE A 87 -16.43 -2.65 26.73
C PHE A 87 -16.69 -3.68 25.63
N MET A 88 -16.66 -3.30 24.35
CA MET A 88 -17.02 -4.21 23.26
C MET A 88 -15.78 -5.00 22.80
N PRO A 89 -15.72 -6.34 22.98
CA PRO A 89 -14.57 -7.12 22.56
C PRO A 89 -14.42 -7.06 21.05
N ILE A 90 -13.22 -6.68 20.58
CA ILE A 90 -12.85 -6.68 19.17
C ILE A 90 -11.52 -7.40 18.98
N THR A 91 -11.26 -7.85 17.76
CA THR A 91 -9.95 -8.36 17.34
C THR A 91 -9.49 -7.52 16.17
N ILE A 92 -8.33 -6.91 16.31
CA ILE A 92 -7.65 -6.19 15.24
C ILE A 92 -6.68 -7.17 14.58
N TYR A 93 -6.70 -7.24 13.25
CA TYR A 93 -5.78 -7.96 12.41
C TYR A 93 -4.84 -6.92 11.79
N PRO A 94 -3.60 -6.78 12.30
CA PRO A 94 -2.65 -5.79 11.78
C PRO A 94 -2.29 -6.02 10.30
N THR A 95 -2.32 -7.27 9.88
CA THR A 95 -1.80 -7.70 8.58
C THR A 95 -2.92 -7.88 7.55
N SER A 96 -2.59 -7.53 6.31
CA SER A 96 -3.50 -7.70 5.18
C SER A 96 -3.67 -9.17 4.76
N ASP A 97 -2.75 -10.05 5.18
CA ASP A 97 -2.72 -11.46 4.76
C ASP A 97 -4.03 -12.20 5.06
N HIS A 98 -4.66 -11.94 6.21
CA HIS A 98 -5.89 -12.58 6.64
C HIS A 98 -7.05 -12.23 5.69
N ILE A 99 -7.23 -10.94 5.41
CA ILE A 99 -8.31 -10.47 4.55
C ILE A 99 -8.07 -10.84 3.09
N LEU A 100 -6.82 -10.72 2.61
CA LEU A 100 -6.43 -11.09 1.26
C LEU A 100 -6.73 -12.57 0.97
N LYS A 101 -6.33 -13.50 1.85
CA LYS A 101 -6.62 -14.93 1.70
C LYS A 101 -8.11 -15.19 1.57
N ARG A 102 -8.94 -14.50 2.37
CA ARG A 102 -10.40 -14.61 2.26
C ARG A 102 -10.91 -14.12 0.91
N ARG A 103 -10.42 -12.97 0.41
CA ARG A 103 -10.82 -12.43 -0.90
C ARG A 103 -10.42 -13.33 -2.05
N ILE A 104 -9.25 -13.97 -1.99
CA ILE A 104 -8.81 -14.95 -2.99
C ILE A 104 -9.76 -16.15 -3.05
N GLU A 105 -10.17 -16.68 -1.90
CA GLU A 105 -11.12 -17.80 -1.86
C GLU A 105 -12.52 -17.38 -2.33
N GLU A 106 -12.98 -16.19 -1.98
CA GLU A 106 -14.21 -15.59 -2.52
C GLU A 106 -14.12 -15.47 -4.06
N LEU A 107 -13.00 -14.98 -4.59
CA LEU A 107 -12.80 -14.82 -6.04
C LEU A 107 -12.88 -16.18 -6.76
N LYS A 108 -12.19 -17.20 -6.25
CA LYS A 108 -12.25 -18.56 -6.82
C LYS A 108 -13.68 -19.09 -6.86
N LYS A 109 -14.44 -18.88 -5.78
CA LYS A 109 -15.84 -19.29 -5.68
C LYS A 109 -16.71 -18.53 -6.68
N GLU A 110 -16.55 -17.22 -6.82
CA GLU A 110 -17.35 -16.43 -7.78
C GLU A 110 -17.00 -16.78 -9.23
N ILE A 111 -15.72 -16.97 -9.56
CA ILE A 111 -15.30 -17.42 -10.90
C ILE A 111 -16.00 -18.75 -11.27
N SER A 112 -16.16 -19.67 -10.31
CA SER A 112 -16.86 -20.95 -10.56
C SER A 112 -18.34 -20.81 -10.92
N LYS A 113 -18.96 -19.67 -10.62
CA LYS A 113 -20.36 -19.36 -11.00
C LYS A 113 -20.47 -18.65 -12.35
N GLY A 114 -19.34 -18.24 -12.94
CA GLY A 114 -19.26 -17.48 -14.17
C GLY A 114 -18.85 -16.03 -13.94
N ILE A 115 -18.69 -15.30 -15.05
CA ILE A 115 -18.27 -13.90 -15.02
C ILE A 115 -19.41 -13.01 -14.54
N SER A 116 -19.14 -12.19 -13.53
CA SER A 116 -20.09 -11.25 -12.92
C SER A 116 -19.39 -9.99 -12.42
N GLU A 117 -20.18 -8.99 -12.02
CA GLU A 117 -19.71 -7.78 -11.32
C GLU A 117 -18.94 -8.13 -10.04
N ASP A 118 -19.39 -9.14 -9.29
CA ASP A 118 -18.73 -9.60 -8.06
C ASP A 118 -17.30 -10.11 -8.31
N VAL A 119 -17.06 -10.81 -9.43
CA VAL A 119 -15.71 -11.24 -9.80
C VAL A 119 -14.79 -10.03 -9.94
N PHE A 120 -15.22 -9.00 -10.66
CA PHE A 120 -14.40 -7.81 -10.92
C PHE A 120 -14.26 -6.91 -9.69
N ASN A 121 -15.28 -6.80 -8.84
CA ASN A 121 -15.17 -6.14 -7.54
C ASN A 121 -14.11 -6.82 -6.64
N LEU A 122 -14.12 -8.16 -6.58
CA LEU A 122 -13.13 -8.93 -5.82
C LEU A 122 -11.72 -8.78 -6.38
N VAL A 123 -11.56 -8.69 -7.71
CA VAL A 123 -10.27 -8.36 -8.33
C VAL A 123 -9.78 -7.00 -7.85
N GLY A 124 -10.63 -5.97 -7.86
CA GLY A 124 -10.30 -4.64 -7.33
C GLY A 124 -9.80 -4.68 -5.88
N ARG A 125 -10.52 -5.39 -5.01
CA ARG A 125 -10.15 -5.55 -3.59
C ARG A 125 -8.83 -6.28 -3.39
N ILE A 126 -8.53 -7.27 -4.23
CA ILE A 126 -7.24 -7.98 -4.21
C ILE A 126 -6.11 -7.06 -4.69
N LEU A 127 -6.34 -6.28 -5.75
CA LEU A 127 -5.36 -5.32 -6.28
C LEU A 127 -4.95 -4.31 -5.21
N HIS A 128 -5.90 -3.77 -4.46
CA HIS A 128 -5.65 -2.85 -3.36
C HIS A 128 -4.59 -3.40 -2.37
N HIS A 129 -4.78 -4.63 -1.87
CA HIS A 129 -3.84 -5.24 -0.93
C HIS A 129 -2.45 -5.50 -1.53
N ILE A 130 -2.36 -5.82 -2.83
CA ILE A 130 -1.07 -5.97 -3.54
C ILE A 130 -0.39 -4.61 -3.70
N GLN A 131 -1.14 -3.56 -4.02
CA GLN A 131 -0.64 -2.20 -4.21
C GLN A 131 -0.07 -1.64 -2.90
N ASP A 132 -0.75 -1.88 -1.76
CA ASP A 132 -0.26 -1.48 -0.44
C ASP A 132 1.13 -2.02 -0.12
N MET A 133 1.48 -3.21 -0.61
CA MET A 133 2.81 -3.79 -0.36
C MET A 133 3.93 -3.07 -1.10
N SER A 134 3.60 -2.13 -1.99
CA SER A 134 4.55 -1.19 -2.59
C SER A 134 4.62 0.17 -1.86
N THR A 135 3.78 0.38 -0.85
CA THR A 135 3.86 1.54 0.06
C THR A 135 4.85 1.23 1.20
N PRO A 136 5.91 2.05 1.39
CA PRO A 136 6.95 1.76 2.38
C PRO A 136 6.42 1.50 3.81
N ALA A 137 5.53 2.35 4.33
CA ALA A 137 5.00 2.20 5.69
C ALA A 137 4.14 0.93 5.88
N HIS A 138 3.52 0.44 4.80
CA HIS A 138 2.77 -0.82 4.81
C HIS A 138 3.69 -2.05 4.76
N ALA A 139 4.76 -1.99 3.97
CA ALA A 139 5.73 -3.08 3.84
C ALA A 139 6.68 -3.21 5.04
N VAL A 140 6.99 -2.09 5.72
CA VAL A 140 7.86 -2.00 6.93
C VAL A 140 7.09 -2.19 8.25
N PRO A 141 5.76 -2.38 8.18
CA PRO A 141 4.80 -1.99 9.21
C PRO A 141 5.21 -0.84 10.14
N VAL A 142 5.10 0.41 9.70
CA VAL A 142 5.15 1.56 10.61
C VAL A 142 3.71 1.98 10.89
N TYR A 143 3.28 1.98 12.15
CA TYR A 143 1.90 2.32 12.48
C TYR A 143 1.60 3.79 12.15
N HIS A 144 0.53 4.01 11.39
CA HIS A 144 -0.01 5.32 11.03
C HIS A 144 -1.51 5.16 10.78
N GLY A 145 -2.36 5.91 11.47
CA GLY A 145 -3.82 5.79 11.33
C GLY A 145 -4.60 6.03 12.62
N LEU A 146 -5.91 5.81 12.57
CA LEU A 146 -6.81 6.01 13.72
C LEU A 146 -6.31 5.22 14.91
N ASP A 147 -5.92 5.97 15.93
CA ASP A 147 -5.41 5.42 17.15
C ASP A 147 -6.52 4.87 18.05
N VAL A 148 -7.18 3.81 17.58
CA VAL A 148 -8.25 3.13 18.32
C VAL A 148 -7.70 2.37 19.53
N LEU A 149 -6.38 2.29 19.65
CA LEU A 149 -5.64 1.54 20.64
C LEU A 149 -4.75 2.43 21.54
N ASP A 150 -4.78 3.76 21.37
CA ASP A 150 -3.86 4.71 22.01
C ASP A 150 -2.35 4.34 21.84
N LEU A 151 -1.99 3.67 20.73
CA LEU A 151 -0.64 3.21 20.37
C LEU A 151 0.36 4.33 20.12
N VAL A 152 -0.10 5.56 19.87
CA VAL A 152 0.75 6.72 19.59
C VAL A 152 0.22 7.96 20.30
N GLU A 153 1.10 8.80 20.84
CA GLU A 153 0.67 10.10 21.38
C GLU A 153 -0.03 10.93 20.27
N ASP A 154 -1.06 11.72 20.59
CA ASP A 154 -1.90 12.46 19.61
C ASP A 154 -1.11 13.25 18.54
N GLU A 155 0.12 13.68 18.84
CA GLU A 155 1.02 14.39 17.92
C GLU A 155 1.70 13.48 16.87
N LEU A 156 1.66 12.16 17.05
CA LEU A 156 2.21 11.11 16.18
C LEU A 156 1.14 10.39 15.36
N ASN A 157 -0.13 10.76 15.52
CA ASN A 157 -1.24 10.34 14.66
C ASN A 157 -1.20 11.11 13.32
N VAL A 158 -0.04 11.04 12.68
CA VAL A 158 0.32 11.80 11.49
C VAL A 158 0.29 10.85 10.31
N ARG A 159 -0.38 11.28 9.24
CA ARG A 159 -0.41 10.57 7.97
C ARG A 159 1.01 10.24 7.51
N ASP A 160 1.16 9.12 6.82
CA ASP A 160 2.46 8.81 6.23
C ASP A 160 2.74 9.82 5.10
N SER A 161 3.89 10.49 5.18
CA SER A 161 4.23 11.55 4.23
C SER A 161 4.49 11.06 2.80
N PHE A 162 4.68 9.76 2.57
CA PHE A 162 4.71 9.19 1.22
C PHE A 162 3.33 9.19 0.58
N GLU A 163 2.27 8.95 1.35
CA GLU A 163 0.89 8.99 0.85
C GLU A 163 0.45 10.43 0.57
N GLU A 164 0.86 11.38 1.41
CA GLU A 164 0.64 12.81 1.14
C GLU A 164 1.39 13.24 -0.12
N TYR A 165 2.66 12.83 -0.26
CA TYR A 165 3.42 13.06 -1.48
C TYR A 165 2.76 12.41 -2.70
N SER A 166 2.16 11.23 -2.54
CA SER A 166 1.45 10.54 -3.61
C SER A 166 0.26 11.35 -4.12
N GLU A 167 -0.60 11.85 -3.22
CA GLU A 167 -1.78 12.64 -3.60
C GLU A 167 -1.43 13.83 -4.51
N GLU A 168 -0.32 14.50 -4.21
CA GLU A 168 0.12 15.69 -4.96
C GLU A 168 0.76 15.34 -6.31
N ASN A 169 1.31 14.13 -6.47
CA ASN A 169 2.20 13.79 -7.59
C ASN A 169 1.70 12.64 -8.48
N ILE A 170 0.71 11.87 -8.04
CA ILE A 170 0.31 10.61 -8.67
C ILE A 170 -0.05 10.76 -10.14
N ASP A 171 -0.85 11.76 -10.51
CA ASP A 171 -1.30 11.95 -11.89
C ASP A 171 -0.11 12.21 -12.82
N THR A 172 0.79 13.11 -12.40
CA THR A 172 2.00 13.43 -13.17
C THR A 172 2.90 12.21 -13.32
N VAL A 173 3.08 11.41 -12.27
CA VAL A 173 4.00 10.26 -12.30
C VAL A 173 3.39 9.08 -13.06
N LEU A 174 2.10 8.78 -12.90
CA LEU A 174 1.40 7.72 -13.62
C LEU A 174 1.49 7.91 -15.14
N ASP A 175 1.35 9.14 -15.62
CA ASP A 175 1.46 9.48 -17.04
C ASP A 175 2.87 9.20 -17.60
N THR A 176 3.89 9.20 -16.76
CA THR A 176 5.27 8.85 -17.17
C THR A 176 5.58 7.36 -17.16
N ILE A 177 4.66 6.52 -16.67
CA ILE A 177 4.84 5.06 -16.65
C ILE A 177 4.42 4.54 -18.02
N ILE A 178 5.42 4.22 -18.83
CA ILE A 178 5.26 3.64 -20.16
C ILE A 178 5.59 2.15 -20.06
N VAL A 179 4.63 1.32 -20.45
CA VAL A 179 4.82 -0.12 -20.64
C VAL A 179 4.62 -0.37 -22.12
N ASP A 180 5.68 -0.77 -22.82
CA ASP A 180 5.56 -1.19 -24.21
C ASP A 180 5.06 -2.65 -24.29
N HIS A 181 4.80 -3.13 -25.50
CA HIS A 181 4.26 -4.49 -25.68
C HIS A 181 5.21 -5.57 -25.15
N ALA A 182 6.52 -5.46 -25.39
CA ALA A 182 7.48 -6.46 -24.93
C ALA A 182 7.58 -6.50 -23.40
N HIS A 183 7.56 -5.34 -22.75
CA HIS A 183 7.53 -5.25 -21.30
C HIS A 183 6.19 -5.73 -20.73
N PHE A 184 5.08 -5.48 -21.41
CA PHE A 184 3.77 -6.03 -21.03
C PHE A 184 3.80 -7.56 -21.08
N GLU A 185 4.27 -8.16 -22.18
CA GLU A 185 4.38 -9.62 -22.33
C GLU A 185 5.27 -10.20 -21.23
N ALA A 186 6.48 -9.67 -21.03
CA ALA A 186 7.38 -10.14 -19.99
C ALA A 186 6.81 -9.97 -18.57
N THR A 187 5.98 -8.95 -18.35
CA THR A 187 5.30 -8.72 -17.07
C THR A 187 4.18 -9.74 -16.84
N THR A 188 3.45 -10.11 -17.89
CA THR A 188 2.23 -10.93 -17.81
C THR A 188 2.49 -12.41 -18.14
N GLU A 189 3.70 -12.76 -18.57
CA GLU A 189 4.16 -14.13 -18.76
C GLU A 189 4.24 -14.86 -17.41
N ALA A 190 3.51 -15.98 -17.29
CA ALA A 190 3.44 -16.80 -16.08
C ALA A 190 3.15 -15.99 -14.78
N PRO A 191 1.96 -15.37 -14.70
CA PRO A 191 1.61 -14.52 -13.58
C PRO A 191 1.56 -15.32 -12.29
N LEU A 192 2.12 -14.74 -11.24
CA LEU A 192 2.07 -15.29 -9.89
C LEU A 192 0.63 -15.27 -9.36
N SER A 193 0.31 -16.20 -8.44
CA SER A 193 -0.95 -16.14 -7.70
C SER A 193 -1.02 -14.87 -6.86
N PRO A 194 -2.22 -14.35 -6.51
CA PRO A 194 -2.32 -13.07 -5.80
C PRO A 194 -1.62 -13.04 -4.44
N ASP A 195 -1.57 -14.16 -3.72
CA ASP A 195 -0.82 -14.31 -2.48
C ASP A 195 0.70 -14.25 -2.71
N ALA A 196 1.20 -14.86 -3.78
CA ALA A 196 2.60 -14.77 -4.17
C ALA A 196 2.96 -13.37 -4.70
N LEU A 197 2.04 -12.67 -5.39
CA LEU A 197 2.23 -11.28 -5.80
C LEU A 197 2.30 -10.33 -4.61
N TYR A 198 1.42 -10.50 -3.63
CA TYR A 198 1.44 -9.75 -2.38
C TYR A 198 2.79 -9.87 -1.66
N GLU A 199 3.26 -11.11 -1.48
CA GLU A 199 4.57 -11.39 -0.89
C GLU A 199 5.71 -10.77 -1.69
N HIS A 200 5.69 -10.98 -3.02
CA HIS A 200 6.71 -10.47 -3.92
C HIS A 200 6.77 -8.94 -3.92
N ALA A 201 5.62 -8.26 -3.90
CA ALA A 201 5.55 -6.81 -3.81
C ALA A 201 6.20 -6.29 -2.52
N ALA A 202 5.86 -6.89 -1.37
CA ALA A 202 6.41 -6.49 -0.08
C ALA A 202 7.92 -6.71 -0.02
N GLN A 203 8.40 -7.89 -0.42
CA GLN A 203 9.82 -8.21 -0.45
C GLN A 203 10.61 -7.28 -1.38
N ARG A 204 10.05 -6.92 -2.54
CA ARG A 204 10.69 -5.98 -3.48
C ARG A 204 10.77 -4.57 -2.87
N THR A 205 9.76 -4.14 -2.14
CA THR A 205 9.75 -2.87 -1.40
C THR A 205 10.82 -2.88 -0.32
N LEU A 206 10.83 -3.90 0.54
CA LEU A 206 11.84 -4.07 1.58
C LEU A 206 13.27 -4.13 1.03
N LYS A 207 13.48 -4.85 -0.08
CA LYS A 207 14.77 -4.88 -0.77
C LYS A 207 15.16 -3.52 -1.35
N THR A 208 14.20 -2.72 -1.78
CA THR A 208 14.45 -1.35 -2.26
C THR A 208 14.81 -0.40 -1.11
N LEU A 209 14.26 -0.61 0.08
CA LEU A 209 14.53 0.24 1.24
C LEU A 209 15.83 -0.15 1.95
N TYR A 210 16.10 -1.45 2.11
CA TYR A 210 17.16 -1.97 2.99
C TYR A 210 18.12 -2.96 2.33
N GLY A 211 18.05 -3.10 1.00
CA GLY A 211 19.06 -3.87 0.27
C GLY A 211 20.46 -3.26 0.42
N PRO A 212 21.52 -4.00 0.04
CA PRO A 212 22.88 -3.46 0.04
C PRO A 212 22.95 -2.15 -0.75
N HIS A 213 23.59 -1.14 -0.16
CA HIS A 213 23.78 0.19 -0.76
C HIS A 213 22.48 0.95 -1.10
N GLN A 214 21.33 0.56 -0.54
CA GLN A 214 20.10 1.34 -0.67
C GLN A 214 20.11 2.53 0.27
N GLY A 215 19.55 3.64 -0.22
CA GLY A 215 19.56 4.93 0.44
C GLY A 215 19.67 6.04 -0.60
N PHE A 216 19.98 7.24 -0.16
CA PHE A 216 20.17 8.39 -1.02
C PHE A 216 21.33 9.26 -0.52
N GLN A 217 21.89 10.08 -1.40
CA GLN A 217 22.86 11.10 -0.99
C GLN A 217 22.09 12.31 -0.47
N ALA A 218 22.51 12.85 0.66
CA ALA A 218 21.97 14.08 1.24
C ALA A 218 23.08 14.85 1.93
N LYS A 219 22.84 16.11 2.31
CA LYS A 219 23.74 16.79 3.25
C LYS A 219 23.17 16.73 4.66
N VAL A 220 24.02 16.39 5.62
CA VAL A 220 23.71 16.45 7.05
C VAL A 220 24.66 17.48 7.66
N ASP A 221 24.13 18.58 8.17
CA ASP A 221 24.88 19.73 8.67
C ASP A 221 25.94 20.23 7.65
N GLY A 222 25.53 20.26 6.37
CA GLY A 222 26.37 20.68 5.25
C GLY A 222 27.35 19.61 4.74
N VAL A 223 27.46 18.45 5.40
CA VAL A 223 28.36 17.36 5.01
C VAL A 223 27.62 16.33 4.16
N SER A 224 28.10 16.09 2.94
CA SER A 224 27.55 15.06 2.06
C SER A 224 27.68 13.67 2.70
N SER A 225 26.56 13.00 2.88
CA SER A 225 26.45 11.71 3.54
C SER A 225 25.47 10.80 2.79
N HIS A 226 25.72 9.50 2.84
CA HIS A 226 24.75 8.51 2.40
C HIS A 226 23.77 8.21 3.54
N ILE A 227 22.48 8.39 3.30
CA ILE A 227 21.40 8.21 4.28
C ILE A 227 20.54 7.03 3.84
N GLY A 228 20.33 6.06 4.73
CA GLY A 228 19.46 4.93 4.48
C GLY A 228 17.98 5.31 4.58
N TRP A 229 17.10 4.54 3.94
CA TRP A 229 15.65 4.79 4.01
C TRP A 229 15.05 4.51 5.40
N ASP A 230 15.83 3.89 6.30
CA ASP A 230 15.54 3.81 7.73
C ASP A 230 15.58 5.17 8.44
N SER A 231 16.01 6.23 7.76
CA SER A 231 15.76 7.60 8.21
C SER A 231 14.28 7.99 8.15
N TYR A 232 13.48 7.36 7.28
CA TYR A 232 12.04 7.56 7.15
C TYR A 232 11.26 6.46 7.86
N TRP A 233 11.47 5.19 7.46
CA TRP A 233 10.76 4.04 8.01
C TRP A 233 11.75 3.07 8.62
N ARG A 234 11.71 2.86 9.92
CA ARG A 234 12.58 1.94 10.65
C ARG A 234 11.83 0.63 10.88
N PRO A 235 12.41 -0.53 10.51
CA PRO A 235 11.85 -1.83 10.87
C PRO A 235 11.69 -1.98 12.39
N TRP A 236 10.78 -2.86 12.79
CA TRP A 236 10.65 -3.27 14.18
C TRP A 236 11.94 -3.87 14.72
N SER A 237 12.23 -3.60 16.00
CA SER A 237 13.33 -4.20 16.74
C SER A 237 12.92 -4.45 18.19
N SER A 238 13.41 -5.55 18.75
CA SER A 238 13.04 -6.02 20.10
C SER A 238 13.62 -5.18 21.24
N ASP A 239 14.57 -4.29 20.95
CA ASP A 239 15.18 -3.36 21.90
C ASP A 239 14.34 -2.11 22.15
N ARG A 240 13.29 -1.90 21.37
CA ARG A 240 12.35 -0.79 21.51
C ARG A 240 11.26 -1.09 22.53
N THR A 241 10.80 -0.03 23.19
CA THR A 241 9.82 -0.12 24.28
C THR A 241 8.62 0.79 24.09
N ASP A 242 8.48 1.44 22.93
CA ASP A 242 7.28 2.22 22.60
C ASP A 242 6.07 1.29 22.37
N GLU A 243 4.86 1.80 22.56
CA GLU A 243 3.66 0.97 22.58
C GLU A 243 3.42 0.23 21.26
N ALA A 244 3.58 0.90 20.11
CA ALA A 244 3.51 0.27 18.80
C ALA A 244 4.53 -0.88 18.65
N SER A 245 5.75 -0.72 19.15
CA SER A 245 6.78 -1.78 19.12
C SER A 245 6.44 -3.01 19.95
N LEU A 246 5.58 -2.90 20.99
CA LEU A 246 5.09 -4.06 21.73
C LEU A 246 4.26 -4.99 20.84
N TYR A 247 3.56 -4.43 19.85
CA TYR A 247 2.74 -5.13 18.86
C TYR A 247 3.49 -5.47 17.56
N GLY A 248 4.81 -5.27 17.52
CA GLY A 248 5.64 -5.66 16.37
C GLY A 248 5.72 -4.62 15.25
N PHE A 249 5.26 -3.38 15.47
CA PHE A 249 5.41 -2.29 14.51
C PHE A 249 6.81 -1.69 14.55
N GLY A 250 7.31 -1.31 13.38
CA GLY A 250 8.41 -0.38 13.22
C GLY A 250 8.05 1.04 13.67
N SER A 251 8.94 1.98 13.36
CA SER A 251 8.72 3.39 13.70
C SER A 251 9.16 4.31 12.58
N TYR A 252 8.79 5.58 12.70
CA TYR A 252 9.46 6.62 11.93
C TYR A 252 10.91 6.82 12.39
N GLY A 253 11.79 7.13 11.43
CA GLY A 253 13.15 7.59 11.68
C GLY A 253 13.22 9.11 11.87
N PRO A 254 14.41 9.74 11.86
CA PRO A 254 14.58 11.16 12.14
C PRO A 254 13.90 12.03 11.08
N LEU A 255 13.86 11.58 9.82
CA LEU A 255 13.15 12.28 8.75
C LEU A 255 11.65 11.97 8.73
N GLY A 256 11.21 10.90 9.41
CA GLY A 256 9.80 10.53 9.65
C GLY A 256 8.81 11.00 8.59
N HIS A 257 7.94 11.95 8.96
CA HIS A 257 6.87 12.51 8.11
C HIS A 257 7.33 13.66 7.19
N ALA A 258 8.60 13.67 6.78
CA ALA A 258 9.17 14.70 5.91
C ALA A 258 9.51 14.17 4.51
N PHE A 259 8.86 13.09 4.06
CA PHE A 259 9.05 12.60 2.71
C PHE A 259 8.63 13.67 1.69
N GLY A 260 9.45 13.87 0.65
CA GLY A 260 9.24 14.94 -0.34
C GLY A 260 9.71 16.34 0.09
N LYS A 261 10.11 16.54 1.35
CA LYS A 261 10.69 17.81 1.82
C LYS A 261 12.19 17.85 1.56
N ASN A 262 12.67 18.98 1.03
CA ASN A 262 14.09 19.14 0.69
C ASN A 262 14.96 19.62 1.86
N HIS A 263 14.34 20.31 2.83
CA HIS A 263 15.02 20.84 4.01
C HIS A 263 14.26 20.40 5.26
N VAL A 264 14.94 19.68 6.14
CA VAL A 264 14.34 19.13 7.37
C VAL A 264 15.25 19.41 8.54
N LEU A 265 14.72 20.03 9.59
CA LEU A 265 15.43 20.27 10.85
C LEU A 265 14.91 19.28 11.90
N VAL A 266 15.80 18.46 12.43
CA VAL A 266 15.48 17.46 13.47
C VAL A 266 16.34 17.74 14.69
N GLY A 267 15.74 18.34 15.73
CA GLY A 267 16.51 18.89 16.85
C GLY A 267 17.45 19.99 16.35
N GLN A 268 18.76 19.72 16.39
CA GLN A 268 19.81 20.63 15.90
C GLN A 268 20.42 20.20 14.55
N VAL A 269 20.02 19.04 14.02
CA VAL A 269 20.59 18.47 12.80
C VAL A 269 19.78 18.91 11.59
N HIS A 270 20.45 19.53 10.63
CA HIS A 270 19.85 19.97 9.37
C HIS A 270 20.13 18.98 8.24
N TYR A 271 19.05 18.49 7.62
CA TYR A 271 19.10 17.61 6.46
C TYR A 271 18.72 18.38 5.19
N GLU A 272 19.56 18.30 4.17
CA GLU A 272 19.26 18.73 2.80
C GLU A 272 19.07 17.49 1.92
N VAL A 273 17.80 17.13 1.69
CA VAL A 273 17.40 15.98 0.87
C VAL A 273 17.25 16.43 -0.58
N PRO A 274 17.94 15.81 -1.56
CA PRO A 274 17.75 16.15 -2.96
C PRO A 274 16.31 15.82 -3.41
N PRO A 275 15.63 16.71 -4.16
CA PRO A 275 14.27 16.46 -4.66
C PRO A 275 14.14 15.16 -5.46
N GLN A 276 15.23 14.76 -6.13
CA GLN A 276 15.27 13.54 -6.94
C GLN A 276 15.21 12.26 -6.10
N ALA A 277 15.64 12.29 -4.83
CA ALA A 277 15.68 11.09 -4.00
C ALA A 277 14.26 10.54 -3.74
N CYS A 278 13.38 11.38 -3.21
CA CYS A 278 11.99 11.00 -2.92
C CYS A 278 11.21 10.71 -4.21
N SER A 279 11.34 11.55 -5.24
CA SER A 279 10.63 11.36 -6.50
C SER A 279 11.04 10.09 -7.25
N GLN A 280 12.31 9.69 -7.22
CA GLN A 280 12.78 8.43 -7.80
C GLN A 280 12.24 7.21 -7.06
N LEU A 281 12.27 7.23 -5.71
CA LEU A 281 11.69 6.14 -4.92
C LEU A 281 10.19 6.03 -5.20
N TYR A 282 9.47 7.16 -5.13
CA TYR A 282 8.03 7.20 -5.39
C TYR A 282 7.67 6.66 -6.78
N ARG A 283 8.35 7.15 -7.83
CA ARG A 283 8.13 6.66 -9.20
C ARG A 283 8.40 5.17 -9.34
N LYS A 284 9.44 4.66 -8.69
CA LYS A 284 9.77 3.23 -8.69
C LYS A 284 8.65 2.41 -8.04
N GLN A 285 8.15 2.83 -6.88
CA GLN A 285 7.06 2.13 -6.20
C GLN A 285 5.74 2.20 -6.98
N LEU A 286 5.41 3.35 -7.55
CA LEU A 286 4.20 3.49 -8.37
C LEU A 286 4.25 2.63 -9.64
N SER A 287 5.43 2.56 -10.29
CA SER A 287 5.66 1.64 -11.41
C SER A 287 5.45 0.19 -11.00
N CYS A 288 5.96 -0.18 -9.82
CA CYS A 288 5.80 -1.51 -9.24
C CYS A 288 4.33 -1.86 -8.98
N MET A 289 3.53 -0.93 -8.45
CA MET A 289 2.08 -1.10 -8.23
C MET A 289 1.32 -1.36 -9.53
N VAL A 290 1.62 -0.60 -10.59
CA VAL A 290 1.00 -0.78 -11.91
C VAL A 290 1.38 -2.15 -12.49
N LEU A 291 2.67 -2.51 -12.48
CA LEU A 291 3.13 -3.77 -13.06
C LEU A 291 2.59 -5.00 -12.31
N ASP A 292 2.48 -4.94 -10.98
CA ASP A 292 1.89 -6.05 -10.21
C ASP A 292 0.37 -6.12 -10.39
N SER A 293 -0.28 -4.99 -10.62
CA SER A 293 -1.70 -4.97 -11.01
C SER A 293 -1.90 -5.65 -12.37
N LEU A 294 -1.00 -5.42 -13.34
CA LEU A 294 -1.03 -6.13 -14.62
C LEU A 294 -0.83 -7.64 -14.45
N ARG A 295 0.10 -8.06 -13.59
CA ARG A 295 0.32 -9.49 -13.24
C ARG A 295 -0.94 -10.12 -12.65
N ALA A 296 -1.59 -9.44 -11.71
CA ALA A 296 -2.81 -9.92 -11.09
C ALA A 296 -3.95 -10.05 -12.11
N LEU A 297 -4.11 -9.07 -13.01
CA LEU A 297 -5.09 -9.15 -14.11
C LEU A 297 -4.79 -10.34 -15.05
N ALA A 298 -3.53 -10.59 -15.38
CA ALA A 298 -3.13 -11.75 -16.18
C ALA A 298 -3.41 -13.09 -15.47
N PHE A 299 -3.22 -13.15 -14.16
CA PHE A 299 -3.60 -14.32 -13.36
C PHE A 299 -5.11 -14.60 -13.45
N VAL A 300 -5.94 -13.56 -13.33
CA VAL A 300 -7.40 -13.68 -13.43
C VAL A 300 -7.81 -14.13 -14.83
N GLN A 301 -7.19 -13.59 -15.88
CA GLN A 301 -7.42 -14.05 -17.25
C GLN A 301 -7.16 -15.56 -17.38
N GLN A 302 -6.00 -16.03 -16.93
CA GLN A 302 -5.64 -17.44 -17.01
C GLN A 302 -6.59 -18.34 -16.20
N THR A 303 -7.02 -17.87 -15.04
CA THR A 303 -7.91 -18.63 -14.14
C THR A 303 -9.34 -18.71 -14.69
N THR A 304 -9.80 -17.67 -15.38
CA THR A 304 -11.15 -17.62 -15.98
C THR A 304 -11.23 -18.33 -17.34
N GLY A 305 -10.09 -18.58 -17.99
CA GLY A 305 -10.03 -19.22 -19.31
C GLY A 305 -10.51 -18.32 -20.46
N LEU A 306 -10.36 -16.99 -20.31
CA LEU A 306 -10.84 -15.96 -21.24
C LEU A 306 -9.75 -15.22 -22.02
#